data_AF-K0JG85-F1
#
_entry.id   AF-K0JG85-F1
#
_cell.length_a   1.000
_cell.length_b   1.000
_cell.length_c   1.000
_cell.angle_alpha   90.00
_cell.angle_beta   90.00
_cell.angle_gamma   90.00
#
_symmetry.space_group_name_H-M   'P 1'
#
loop_
_entity.id
_entity.type
_entity.pdbx_description
1 polymer ?
#
loop_
_entity_poly.entity_id
_entity_poly.type
_entity_poly.pdbx_seq_one_letter_code
_entity_poly.pdbx_strand_id
1 'polypeptide(L)' 'MKQYTSNQKKKIVLIINKIRNKKAQALKFNISIRSYYYWKKQLEETGKIENESKKT' A
#
# COMPACT_ATOMS: atom_id res chain seq x y z
N MET A 1 4.02 16.60 3.17
CA MET A 1 3.69 15.26 2.62
C MET A 1 2.23 15.26 2.20
N LYS A 2 1.92 14.83 0.97
CA LYS A 2 0.53 14.76 0.50
C LYS A 2 -0.23 13.73 1.35
N GLN A 3 -1.34 14.11 1.96
CA GLN A 3 -2.17 13.16 2.71
C GLN A 3 -2.99 12.35 1.72
N TYR A 4 -2.82 11.03 1.77
CA TYR A 4 -3.56 10.08 0.94
C TYR A 4 -4.63 9.38 1.78
N THR A 5 -5.85 9.27 1.24
CA THR A 5 -6.91 8.45 1.85
C THR A 5 -6.57 6.97 1.72
N SER A 6 -7.21 6.10 2.51
CA SER A 6 -6.98 4.65 2.46
C SER A 6 -7.19 4.07 1.05
N ASN A 7 -8.22 4.54 0.32
CA ASN A 7 -8.48 4.13 -1.06
C ASN A 7 -7.37 4.58 -2.03
N GLN A 8 -6.84 5.79 -1.85
CA GLN A 8 -5.73 6.28 -2.66
C GLN A 8 -4.45 5.48 -2.36
N LYS A 9 -4.14 5.20 -1.08
CA LYS A 9 -3.02 4.36 -0.67
C LYS A 9 -3.09 2.98 -1.34
N LYS A 10 -4.27 2.34 -1.33
CA LYS A 10 -4.51 1.05 -1.99
C LYS A 10 -4.21 1.10 -3.49
N LYS A 11 -4.74 2.10 -4.19
CA LYS A 11 -4.47 2.30 -5.63
C LYS A 11 -2.97 2.51 -5.90
N ILE A 12 -2.29 3.33 -5.10
CA ILE A 12 -0.86 3.62 -5.25
C ILE A 12 -0.01 2.36 -5.03
N VAL A 13 -0.29 1.57 -3.99
CA VAL A 13 0.43 0.31 -3.73
C VAL A 13 0.26 -0.65 -4.90
N LEU A 14 -0.96 -0.79 -5.45
CA LEU A 14 -1.22 -1.65 -6.61
C LEU A 14 -0.44 -1.19 -7.85
N ILE A 15 -0.37 0.12 -8.10
CA ILE A 15 0.41 0.67 -9.22
C ILE A 15 1.90 0.38 -9.03
N ILE A 16 2.47 0.70 -7.86
CA ILE A 16 3.90 0.49 -7.59
C ILE A 16 4.26 -0.99 -7.62
N ASN A 17 3.38 -1.87 -7.14
CA ASN A 17 3.64 -3.31 -7.06
C ASN A 17 3.83 -3.95 -8.45
N LYS A 18 3.13 -3.46 -9.48
CA LYS A 18 3.25 -3.93 -10.87
C LYS A 18 4.55 -3.50 -11.56
N ILE A 19 5.29 -2.54 -10.98
CA ILE A 19 6.48 -1.96 -11.60
C ILE A 19 7.76 -2.58 -11.00
N ARG A 20 8.76 -2.83 -11.86
CA ARG A 20 10.07 -3.35 -11.44
C ARG A 20 10.81 -2.34 -10.56
N ASN A 21 10.93 -1.09 -10.99
CA ASN A 21 11.58 -0.02 -10.23
C ASN A 21 10.59 0.68 -9.28
N LYS A 22 10.37 0.07 -8.11
CA LYS A 22 9.45 0.55 -7.08
C LYS A 22 9.88 1.90 -6.49
N LYS A 23 11.19 2.13 -6.34
CA LYS A 23 11.73 3.38 -5.78
C LYS A 23 11.42 4.57 -6.67
N ALA A 24 11.67 4.46 -7.97
CA ALA A 24 11.33 5.51 -8.93
C ALA A 24 9.82 5.78 -8.96
N GLN A 25 9.00 4.73 -8.93
CA GLN A 25 7.55 4.91 -8.96
C GLN A 25 7.00 5.52 -7.66
N ALA A 26 7.56 5.19 -6.49
CA ALA A 26 7.20 5.80 -5.21
C ALA A 26 7.47 7.32 -5.20
N LEU A 27 8.59 7.75 -5.79
CA LEU A 27 8.94 9.17 -5.92
C LEU A 27 7.93 9.96 -6.77
N LYS A 28 7.36 9.35 -7.83
CA LYS A 28 6.29 9.99 -8.63
C LYS A 28 5.03 10.31 -7.82
N PHE A 29 4.77 9.54 -6.76
CA PHE A 29 3.67 9.78 -5.82
C PHE A 29 4.10 10.61 -4.60
N ASN A 30 5.30 11.21 -4.61
CA ASN A 30 5.84 11.98 -3.49
C ASN A 30 5.81 11.23 -2.15
N ILE A 31 6.09 9.92 -2.20
CA ILE A 31 6.21 9.05 -1.02
C ILE A 31 7.57 8.36 -0.99
N SER A 32 8.03 8.04 0.21
CA SER A 32 9.25 7.24 0.39
C SER A 32 8.99 5.78 0.05
N ILE A 33 10.05 5.05 -0.33
CA ILE A 33 9.97 3.60 -0.53
C ILE A 33 9.55 2.86 0.75
N ARG A 34 9.90 3.41 1.93
CA ARG A 34 9.51 2.87 3.24
C ARG A 34 8.00 3.01 3.47
N SER A 35 7.42 4.15 3.09
CA SER A 35 5.97 4.38 3.16
C SER A 35 5.21 3.39 2.27
N TYR A 36 5.73 3.10 1.07
CA TYR A 36 5.17 2.08 0.19
C TYR A 36 5.14 0.69 0.87
N TYR A 37 6.27 0.23 1.41
CA TYR A 37 6.33 -1.09 2.07
C TYR A 37 5.45 -1.15 3.32
N TYR A 38 5.36 -0.05 4.08
CA TYR A 38 4.45 0.04 5.21
C TYR A 38 2.99 -0.11 4.78
N TRP A 39 2.54 0.61 3.75
CA TRP A 39 1.17 0.48 3.24
C TRP A 39 0.90 -0.89 2.62
N LYS A 40 1.89 -1.47 1.94
CA LYS A 40 1.79 -2.83 1.39
C LYS A 40 1.53 -3.84 2.51
N LYS A 41 2.34 -3.81 3.58
CA LYS A 41 2.19 -4.69 4.73
C LYS A 41 0.82 -4.54 5.39
N GLN A 42 0.37 -3.31 5.60
CA GLN A 42 -0.94 -3.03 6.20
C GLN A 42 -2.11 -3.58 5.36
N LEU A 43 -2.02 -3.52 4.03
CA LEU A 43 -3.02 -4.10 3.12
C LEU A 43 -3.00 -5.63 3.11
N GLU A 44 -1.82 -6.24 3.23
CA GLU A 44 -1.67 -7.69 3.36
C GLU A 44 -2.22 -8.18 4.72
N GLU A 45 -2.04 -7.40 5.78
CA GLU A 45 -2.58 -7.69 7.12
C GLU A 45 -4.10 -7.51 7.15
N THR A 46 -4.65 -6.41 6.62
CA THR A 46 -6.12 -6.22 6.56
C THR A 46 -6.81 -7.28 5.70
N GLY A 47 -6.20 -7.71 4.60
CA GLY A 47 -6.72 -8.83 3.79
C GLY A 47 -6.66 -10.20 4.49
N LYS A 48 -5.79 -10.37 5.49
CA LYS A 48 -5.74 -11.58 6.32
C LYS A 48 -6.72 -11.54 7.49
N ILE A 49 -6.94 -10.36 8.08
CA ILE A 49 -7.83 -10.17 9.24
C ILE A 49 -9.31 -10.39 8.87
N GLU A 50 -9.74 -10.12 7.62
CA GLU A 50 -11.10 -10.46 7.17
C GLU A 50 -11.41 -11.98 7.22
N ASN A 51 -10.40 -12.85 7.26
CA ASN A 51 -10.61 -14.29 7.45
C ASN A 51 -10.65 -14.72 8.93
N GLU A 52 -10.18 -13.89 9.87
CA GLU A 52 -10.27 -14.19 11.31
C GLU A 52 -11.51 -13.58 11.97
N SER A 53 -12.13 -12.55 11.37
CA SER A 53 -13.34 -11.92 11.91
C SER A 53 -14.68 -12.50 11.38
N LYS A 54 -14.65 -13.59 10.60
CA LYS A 54 -15.84 -14.39 10.21
C LYS A 54 -15.86 -15.77 10.89
N LYS A 55 -15.52 -15.81 12.18
CA LYS A 55 -15.74 -16.96 13.07
C LYS A 55 -16.37 -16.46 14.37
N THR A 56 -17.63 -16.06 14.30
CA THR A 56 -18.57 -16.03 15.44
C THR A 56 -19.96 -16.21 14.88
#